data_AF-A0A2E6ZA73-F1
#
_entry.id   AF-A0A2E6ZA73-F1
#
_cell.length_a   1.000
_cell.length_b   1.000
_cell.length_c   1.000
_cell.angle_alpha   90.00
_cell.angle_beta   90.00
_cell.angle_gamma   90.00
#
_symmetry.space_group_name_H-M   'P 1'
#
loop_
_entity.id
_entity.type
_entity.pdbx_description
1 polymer ?
#
loop_
_entity_poly.entity_id
_entity_poly.type
_entity_poly.pdbx_seq_one_letter_code
_entity_poly.pdbx_strand_id
1 'polypeptide(L)'
;MPISTQHKVYLPATAKSNQYILAEIKATPEFYQHYSSEQACYQQLSQQLFSLADSLNLHNVHLIATDKLPVVRFHTEAHVFQTAEQILFFYNPAYHEAQNLFSRQGYQARKIRLLFLATGNDIRANAADFHGRVLQLLQQLQPQLPEQNLKIKIRDHQHLSYDLLAKQKGDRESYGFKLRAIAGRYATRKLSLPEHSALTYVHLTLPLSRALKQQYVANDSLDYSPLYQQLEQHLKASIQAKDLNRVAIIGNGLTPLVRNSKFDKPETTPELQLLGFDPANNAQQFISDWQGDNLVEAVHILIVAGNDDMTETGYGRFMNQVEAGLRSFAEKLHVNPEKQDLTVRFHQHISYNG
;
A
#
# COMPACT_ATOMS: atom_id res chain seq x y z
N MET A 1 -22.73 -30.49 6.99
CA MET A 1 -23.02 -29.06 6.84
C MET A 1 -22.11 -28.51 5.74
N PRO A 2 -22.64 -27.86 4.69
CA PRO A 2 -21.78 -27.25 3.68
C PRO A 2 -21.09 -26.04 4.31
N ILE A 3 -19.76 -26.06 4.35
CA ILE A 3 -18.95 -24.92 4.78
C ILE A 3 -19.22 -23.80 3.78
N SER A 4 -19.88 -22.72 4.20
CA SER A 4 -20.12 -21.55 3.34
C SER A 4 -18.78 -21.04 2.80
N THR A 5 -18.55 -21.24 1.51
CA THR A 5 -17.35 -20.83 0.76
C THR A 5 -17.30 -19.31 0.55
N GLN A 6 -18.36 -18.57 0.90
CA GLN A 6 -18.44 -17.12 0.68
C GLN A 6 -17.49 -16.30 1.55
N HIS A 7 -16.99 -16.85 2.67
CA HIS A 7 -16.19 -16.12 3.66
C HIS A 7 -14.67 -16.29 3.51
N LYS A 8 -14.22 -17.15 2.61
CA LYS A 8 -12.80 -17.33 2.28
C LYS A 8 -12.59 -16.94 0.82
N VAL A 9 -11.44 -16.33 0.55
CA VAL A 9 -10.90 -16.15 -0.79
C VAL A 9 -9.70 -17.07 -0.96
N TYR A 10 -9.61 -17.76 -2.09
CA TYR A 10 -8.49 -18.66 -2.39
C TYR A 10 -7.51 -17.94 -3.28
N LEU A 11 -6.35 -17.62 -2.73
CA LEU A 11 -5.30 -16.89 -3.44
C LEU A 11 -4.17 -17.85 -3.79
N PRO A 12 -3.40 -17.59 -4.86
CA PRO A 12 -2.26 -18.43 -5.23
C PRO A 12 -1.29 -18.64 -4.06
N ALA A 13 -0.69 -19.81 -3.94
CA ALA A 13 0.34 -20.09 -2.92
C ALA A 13 1.57 -19.17 -3.07
N THR A 14 1.77 -18.60 -4.26
CA THR A 14 2.81 -17.61 -4.57
C THR A 14 2.50 -16.21 -4.01
N ALA A 15 1.32 -15.98 -3.43
CA ALA A 15 0.94 -14.69 -2.86
C ALA A 15 1.91 -14.24 -1.77
N LYS A 16 2.43 -13.02 -1.91
CA LYS A 16 3.45 -12.44 -1.03
C LYS A 16 2.83 -11.46 -0.04
N SER A 17 2.96 -11.78 1.24
CA SER A 17 2.59 -10.87 2.33
C SER A 17 3.70 -9.86 2.58
N ASN A 18 3.33 -8.61 2.83
CA ASN A 18 4.24 -7.57 3.25
C ASN A 18 3.57 -6.72 4.33
N GLN A 19 4.39 -6.19 5.24
CA GLN A 19 3.97 -5.24 6.26
C GLN A 19 5.08 -4.22 6.45
N TYR A 20 4.69 -2.95 6.58
CA TYR A 20 5.58 -1.93 7.07
C TYR A 20 4.82 -0.95 7.97
N ILE A 21 5.53 -0.37 8.93
CA ILE A 21 5.00 0.64 9.83
C ILE A 21 5.75 1.94 9.61
N LEU A 22 5.01 3.03 9.54
CA LEU A 22 5.54 4.38 9.45
C LEU A 22 5.16 5.13 10.73
N ALA A 23 6.16 5.58 11.48
CA ALA A 23 5.99 6.51 12.59
C ALA A 23 6.48 7.89 12.15
N GLU A 24 5.60 8.89 12.17
CA GLU A 24 5.89 10.25 11.72
C GLU A 24 5.96 11.20 12.91
N ILE A 25 7.12 11.82 13.11
CA ILE A 25 7.34 12.92 14.04
C ILE A 25 7.21 14.23 13.23
N LYS A 26 6.32 15.12 13.65
CA LYS A 26 6.25 16.47 13.09
C LYS A 26 7.37 17.30 13.72
N ALA A 27 8.41 17.60 12.95
CA ALA A 27 9.53 18.41 13.41
C ALA A 27 9.19 19.89 13.22
N THR A 28 9.26 20.66 14.30
CA THR A 28 9.08 22.11 14.29
C THR A 28 10.44 22.81 14.32
N PRO A 29 10.52 24.11 14.04
CA PRO A 29 11.77 24.86 14.23
C PRO A 29 12.34 24.71 15.65
N GLU A 30 11.48 24.67 16.67
CA GLU A 30 11.87 24.50 18.08
C GLU A 30 12.54 23.15 18.31
N PHE A 31 12.04 22.08 17.69
CA PHE A 31 12.64 20.75 17.74
C PHE A 31 14.11 20.76 17.30
N TYR A 32 14.43 21.52 16.24
CA TYR A 32 15.80 21.61 15.72
C TYR A 32 16.72 22.47 16.59
N GLN A 33 16.20 23.39 17.41
CA GLN A 33 17.01 24.24 18.29
C GLN A 33 17.71 23.46 19.40
N HIS A 34 17.25 22.25 19.70
CA HIS A 34 17.91 21.35 20.65
C HIS A 34 19.20 20.72 20.12
N TYR A 35 19.53 20.92 18.85
CA TYR A 35 20.69 20.32 18.19
C TYR A 35 21.59 21.40 17.58
N SER A 36 22.88 21.09 17.43
CA SER A 36 23.85 22.01 16.83
C SER A 36 23.63 22.25 15.33
N SER A 37 22.99 21.30 14.65
CA SER A 37 22.60 21.37 13.24
C SER A 37 21.51 20.33 12.95
N GLU A 38 20.83 20.47 11.82
CA GLU A 38 19.90 19.46 11.31
C GLU A 38 20.59 18.12 11.07
N GLN A 39 21.84 18.14 10.60
CA GLN A 39 22.61 16.93 10.39
C GLN A 39 22.93 16.21 11.71
N ALA A 40 23.30 16.96 12.75
CA ALA A 40 23.53 16.40 14.09
C ALA A 40 22.25 15.80 14.68
N CYS A 41 21.11 16.48 14.49
CA CYS A 41 19.78 15.97 14.85
C CYS A 41 19.52 14.61 14.22
N TYR A 42 19.63 14.49 12.90
CA TYR A 42 19.32 13.24 12.21
C TYR A 42 20.29 12.11 12.55
N GLN A 43 21.57 12.42 12.71
CA GLN A 43 22.58 11.44 13.11
C GLN A 43 22.29 10.89 14.51
N GLN A 44 22.07 11.77 15.48
CA GLN A 44 21.76 11.37 16.86
C GLN A 44 20.46 10.54 16.93
N LEU A 45 19.39 10.99 16.27
CA LEU A 45 18.13 10.25 16.21
C LEU A 45 18.30 8.88 15.54
N SER A 46 19.07 8.80 14.45
CA SER A 46 19.30 7.53 13.76
C SER A 46 20.07 6.54 14.64
N GLN A 47 21.08 7.00 15.39
CA GLN A 47 21.86 6.15 16.30
C GLN A 47 20.98 5.60 17.43
N GLN A 48 20.16 6.45 18.05
CA GLN A 48 19.21 6.02 19.09
C GLN A 48 18.19 5.02 18.52
N LEU A 49 17.60 5.33 17.36
CA LEU A 49 16.63 4.48 16.67
C LEU A 49 17.20 3.10 16.39
N PHE A 50 18.38 3.02 15.79
CA PHE A 50 18.99 1.76 15.37
C PHE A 50 19.44 0.92 16.55
N SER A 51 19.99 1.54 17.60
CA SER A 51 20.33 0.83 18.83
C SER A 51 19.09 0.21 19.51
N LEU A 52 17.97 0.95 19.56
CA LEU A 52 16.71 0.41 20.07
C LEU A 52 16.15 -0.69 19.16
N ALA A 53 16.23 -0.51 17.84
CA ALA A 53 15.79 -1.48 16.85
C ALA A 53 16.51 -2.83 17.02
N ASP A 54 17.83 -2.81 17.20
CA ASP A 54 18.63 -4.01 17.44
C ASP A 54 18.18 -4.73 18.71
N SER A 55 17.98 -4.00 19.81
CA SER A 55 17.55 -4.61 21.08
C SER A 55 16.14 -5.23 21.03
N LEU A 56 15.32 -4.83 20.05
CA LEU A 56 13.95 -5.32 19.82
C LEU A 56 13.84 -6.22 18.58
N ASN A 57 14.97 -6.63 17.99
CA ASN A 57 15.04 -7.49 16.79
C ASN A 57 14.27 -6.91 15.59
N LEU A 58 14.28 -5.59 15.42
CA LEU A 58 13.73 -4.90 14.26
C LEU A 58 14.85 -4.70 13.23
N HIS A 59 14.98 -5.66 12.31
CA HIS A 59 16.16 -5.78 11.46
C HIS A 59 16.18 -4.88 10.22
N ASN A 60 15.05 -4.27 9.87
CA ASN A 60 14.97 -3.43 8.67
C ASN A 60 14.27 -2.11 9.01
N VAL A 61 15.08 -1.10 9.29
CA VAL A 61 14.65 0.19 9.86
C VAL A 61 15.32 1.35 9.14
N HIS A 62 14.54 2.37 8.80
CA HIS A 62 15.06 3.54 8.10
C HIS A 62 14.58 4.83 8.75
N LEU A 63 15.47 5.81 8.86
CA LEU A 63 15.12 7.19 9.21
C LEU A 63 15.10 8.02 7.93
N ILE A 64 13.97 8.67 7.65
CA ILE A 64 13.76 9.52 6.48
C ILE A 64 13.51 10.96 6.93
N ALA A 65 14.46 11.83 6.63
CA ALA A 65 14.47 13.25 6.95
C ALA A 65 14.62 14.10 5.67
N THR A 66 13.83 13.77 4.65
CA THR A 66 13.82 14.46 3.34
C THR A 66 12.41 14.88 2.90
N ASP A 67 11.41 14.75 3.78
CA ASP A 67 9.98 14.87 3.48
C ASP A 67 9.42 13.92 2.40
N LYS A 68 10.26 13.11 1.75
CA LYS A 68 9.84 12.12 0.76
C LYS A 68 8.95 11.01 1.36
N LEU A 69 8.02 10.51 0.55
CA LEU A 69 7.10 9.43 0.90
C LEU A 69 7.77 8.06 0.67
N PRO A 70 7.89 7.19 1.68
CA PRO A 70 8.30 5.82 1.45
C PRO A 70 7.20 5.01 0.77
N VAL A 71 7.57 4.29 -0.29
CA VAL A 71 6.73 3.31 -0.97
C VAL A 71 7.43 1.97 -0.95
N VAL A 72 6.78 0.97 -0.37
CA VAL A 72 7.39 -0.34 -0.12
C VAL A 72 6.81 -1.37 -1.07
N ARG A 73 7.68 -2.15 -1.71
CA ARG A 73 7.30 -3.22 -2.65
C ARG A 73 8.13 -4.47 -2.37
N PHE A 74 7.50 -5.62 -2.58
CA PHE A 74 8.22 -6.90 -2.58
C PHE A 74 9.14 -6.97 -3.81
N HIS A 75 10.36 -7.45 -3.63
CA HIS A 75 11.28 -7.79 -4.70
C HIS A 75 12.30 -8.83 -4.22
N THR A 76 12.85 -9.64 -5.12
CA THR A 76 13.86 -10.65 -4.80
C THR A 76 15.23 -10.04 -4.50
N GLU A 77 15.54 -8.93 -5.15
CA GLU A 77 16.74 -8.12 -4.91
C GLU A 77 16.42 -6.86 -4.10
N ALA A 78 17.36 -6.42 -3.26
CA ALA A 78 17.22 -5.20 -2.47
C ALA A 78 17.58 -3.99 -3.32
N HIS A 79 16.61 -3.10 -3.57
CA HIS A 79 16.85 -1.83 -4.27
C HIS A 79 16.19 -0.68 -3.51
N VAL A 80 16.86 0.48 -3.53
CA VAL A 80 16.28 1.74 -3.04
C VAL A 80 16.45 2.80 -4.11
N PHE A 81 15.33 3.27 -4.67
CA PHE A 81 15.32 4.35 -5.64
C PHE A 81 14.69 5.60 -5.04
N GLN A 82 15.23 6.77 -5.39
CA GLN A 82 14.68 8.04 -4.93
C GLN A 82 14.23 8.87 -6.12
N THR A 83 13.05 9.46 -6.00
CA THR A 83 12.53 10.48 -6.92
C THR A 83 12.52 11.83 -6.21
N ALA A 84 11.84 12.84 -6.76
CA ALA A 84 11.69 14.12 -6.08
C ALA A 84 10.80 13.98 -4.84
N GLU A 85 9.73 13.17 -4.93
CA GLU A 85 8.72 13.06 -3.87
C GLU A 85 8.76 11.74 -3.09
N GLN A 86 9.42 10.71 -3.60
CA GLN A 86 9.31 9.34 -3.06
C GLN A 86 10.67 8.68 -2.83
N ILE A 87 10.65 7.69 -1.93
CA ILE A 87 11.70 6.68 -1.80
C ILE A 87 11.04 5.31 -1.98
N LEU A 88 11.41 4.62 -3.05
CA LEU A 88 10.91 3.30 -3.41
C LEU A 88 11.82 2.25 -2.77
N PHE A 89 11.30 1.50 -1.80
CA PHE A 89 11.96 0.39 -1.13
C PHE A 89 11.51 -0.94 -1.74
N PHE A 90 12.43 -1.63 -2.39
CA PHE A 90 12.23 -2.98 -2.91
C PHE A 90 12.96 -3.95 -2.01
N TYR A 91 12.23 -4.87 -1.36
CA TYR A 91 12.85 -5.84 -0.46
C TYR A 91 12.11 -7.17 -0.40
N ASN A 92 12.82 -8.21 0.05
CA ASN A 92 12.26 -9.50 0.36
C ASN A 92 12.18 -9.61 1.90
N PRO A 93 10.96 -9.65 2.48
CA PRO A 93 10.79 -9.81 3.92
C PRO A 93 11.51 -11.04 4.49
N ALA A 94 11.72 -12.08 3.68
CA ALA A 94 12.32 -13.32 4.16
C ALA A 94 13.79 -13.17 4.62
N TYR A 95 14.55 -12.20 4.09
CA TYR A 95 15.99 -12.12 4.38
C TYR A 95 16.66 -10.75 4.18
N HIS A 96 15.97 -9.71 3.66
CA HIS A 96 16.59 -8.39 3.54
C HIS A 96 16.48 -7.60 4.85
N GLU A 97 17.64 -7.19 5.35
CA GLU A 97 17.83 -6.39 6.56
C GLU A 97 18.64 -5.15 6.21
N ALA A 98 18.37 -4.02 6.88
CA ALA A 98 19.04 -2.76 6.59
C ALA A 98 18.78 -1.71 7.69
N GLN A 99 19.75 -0.83 7.87
CA GLN A 99 19.61 0.39 8.67
C GLN A 99 20.13 1.58 7.86
N ASN A 100 19.25 2.50 7.46
CA ASN A 100 19.64 3.63 6.61
C ASN A 100 19.09 4.96 7.12
N LEU A 101 19.93 5.99 7.04
CA LEU A 101 19.56 7.38 7.23
C LEU A 101 19.45 8.06 5.86
N PHE A 102 18.26 8.54 5.52
CA PHE A 102 18.01 9.38 4.36
C PHE A 102 17.87 10.84 4.81
N SER A 103 18.94 11.61 4.68
CA SER A 103 18.95 13.05 4.97
C SER A 103 19.70 13.83 3.89
N ARG A 104 19.57 15.15 3.91
CA ARG A 104 20.34 16.07 3.06
C ARG A 104 20.92 17.18 3.93
N GLN A 105 22.18 17.52 3.70
CA GLN A 105 22.82 18.66 4.38
C GLN A 105 22.09 19.97 4.07
N GLY A 106 21.88 20.80 5.10
CA GLY A 106 21.17 22.07 5.00
C GLY A 106 19.65 21.93 4.86
N TYR A 107 19.08 20.74 5.05
CA TYR A 107 17.63 20.52 4.90
C TYR A 107 16.96 20.14 6.22
N GLN A 108 16.05 21.00 6.69
CA GLN A 108 15.17 20.71 7.81
C GLN A 108 13.87 20.08 7.30
N ALA A 109 13.66 18.80 7.62
CA ALA A 109 12.44 18.08 7.27
C ALA A 109 11.28 18.59 8.11
N ARG A 110 10.10 18.77 7.49
CA ARG A 110 8.85 19.06 8.22
C ARG A 110 8.35 17.81 8.94
N LYS A 111 8.66 16.63 8.40
CA LYS A 111 8.31 15.33 8.98
C LYS A 111 9.53 14.41 8.97
N ILE A 112 9.95 13.99 10.17
CA ILE A 112 10.92 12.92 10.32
C ILE A 112 10.12 11.61 10.36
N ARG A 113 10.44 10.68 9.47
CA ARG A 113 9.73 9.40 9.37
C ARG A 113 10.63 8.25 9.76
N LEU A 114 10.12 7.41 10.65
CA LEU A 114 10.75 6.15 11.04
C LEU A 114 9.98 5.04 10.32
N LEU A 115 10.65 4.38 9.37
CA LEU A 115 10.09 3.31 8.56
C LEU A 115 10.61 1.98 9.09
N PHE A 116 9.70 1.08 9.45
CA PHE A 116 9.99 -0.27 9.90
C PHE A 116 9.44 -1.25 8.87
N LEU A 117 10.31 -2.07 8.27
CA LEU A 117 9.93 -3.12 7.33
C LEU A 117 9.91 -4.46 8.06
N ALA A 118 8.82 -5.22 7.94
CA ALA A 118 8.73 -6.51 8.61
C ALA A 118 9.67 -7.53 7.95
N THR A 119 10.45 -8.23 8.75
CA THR A 119 11.34 -9.31 8.29
C THR A 119 10.97 -10.65 8.91
N GLY A 120 11.36 -11.73 8.24
CA GLY A 120 11.09 -13.12 8.61
C GLY A 120 9.99 -13.79 7.80
N ASN A 121 9.53 -14.94 8.29
CA ASN A 121 8.49 -15.73 7.67
C ASN A 121 7.11 -15.40 8.26
N ASP A 122 6.04 -15.83 7.57
CA ASP A 122 4.66 -15.72 8.03
C ASP A 122 4.26 -14.30 8.48
N ILE A 123 4.70 -13.27 7.72
CA ILE A 123 4.51 -11.84 8.01
C ILE A 123 3.10 -11.54 8.53
N ARG A 124 2.06 -12.05 7.88
CA ARG A 124 0.67 -11.79 8.28
C ARG A 124 0.28 -12.41 9.62
N ALA A 125 0.85 -13.56 9.99
CA ALA A 125 0.61 -14.21 11.27
C ALA A 125 1.37 -13.54 12.42
N ASN A 126 2.54 -12.97 12.12
CA ASN A 126 3.42 -12.27 13.07
C ASN A 126 3.17 -10.75 13.12
N ALA A 127 2.21 -10.25 12.34
CA ALA A 127 1.98 -8.82 12.18
C ALA A 127 1.69 -8.05 13.48
N ALA A 128 0.95 -8.68 14.41
CA ALA A 128 0.66 -8.11 15.71
C ALA A 128 1.91 -8.03 16.60
N ASP A 129 2.78 -9.05 16.55
CA ASP A 129 4.04 -9.04 17.30
C ASP A 129 4.96 -7.95 16.76
N PHE A 130 5.15 -7.88 15.44
CA PHE A 130 5.95 -6.84 14.80
C PHE A 130 5.46 -5.45 15.17
N HIS A 131 4.14 -5.21 15.12
CA HIS A 131 3.55 -3.94 15.53
C HIS A 131 3.78 -3.63 17.01
N GLY A 132 3.63 -4.62 17.89
CA GLY A 132 3.91 -4.49 19.32
C GLY A 132 5.37 -4.10 19.60
N ARG A 133 6.33 -4.70 18.88
CA ARG A 133 7.75 -4.35 19.00
C ARG A 133 8.06 -2.94 18.50
N VAL A 134 7.41 -2.50 17.44
CA VAL A 134 7.50 -1.10 16.98
C VAL A 134 6.93 -0.14 18.04
N LEU A 135 5.79 -0.46 18.65
CA LEU A 135 5.23 0.35 19.75
C LEU A 135 6.16 0.41 20.95
N GLN A 136 6.74 -0.72 21.35
CA GLN A 136 7.71 -0.78 22.44
C GLN A 136 8.95 0.07 22.13
N LEU A 137 9.43 0.06 20.87
CA LEU A 137 10.52 0.92 20.43
C LEU A 137 10.14 2.40 20.59
N LEU A 138 8.97 2.79 20.09
CA LEU A 138 8.53 4.19 20.15
C LEU A 138 8.36 4.67 21.60
N GLN A 139 7.85 3.81 22.49
CA GLN A 139 7.76 4.08 23.93
C GLN A 139 9.13 4.27 24.58
N GLN A 140 10.17 3.58 24.12
CA GLN A 140 11.54 3.74 24.62
C GLN A 140 12.27 4.94 24.00
N LEU A 141 11.94 5.28 22.74
CA LEU A 141 12.53 6.39 22.02
C LEU A 141 11.97 7.74 22.48
N GLN A 142 10.65 7.84 22.68
CA GLN A 142 9.98 9.10 22.98
C GLN A 142 10.56 9.85 24.20
N PRO A 143 10.88 9.21 25.35
CA PRO A 143 11.51 9.89 26.47
C PRO A 143 12.91 10.42 26.19
N GLN A 144 13.61 9.86 25.19
CA GLN A 144 14.96 10.27 24.78
C GLN A 144 14.95 11.45 23.81
N LEU A 145 13.78 11.82 23.28
CA LEU A 145 13.61 12.99 22.45
C LEU A 145 13.66 14.26 23.33
N PRO A 146 14.14 15.39 22.78
CA PRO A 146 14.26 16.64 23.53
C PRO A 146 12.92 17.22 23.97
N GLU A 147 11.83 16.87 23.30
CA GLU A 147 10.48 17.32 23.59
C GLU A 147 9.58 16.14 24.01
N GLN A 148 8.97 16.24 25.19
CA GLN A 148 8.18 15.14 25.79
C GLN A 148 6.74 15.04 25.25
N ASN A 149 6.22 16.08 24.58
CA ASN A 149 4.84 16.14 24.09
C ASN A 149 4.73 15.94 22.58
N LEU A 150 5.75 15.36 21.94
CA LEU A 150 5.73 15.07 20.51
C LEU A 150 4.68 14.00 20.20
N LYS A 151 3.67 14.37 19.41
CA LYS A 151 2.70 13.43 18.88
C LYS A 151 3.32 12.66 17.72
N ILE A 152 3.43 11.34 17.87
CA ILE A 152 3.94 10.45 16.84
C ILE A 152 2.74 9.85 16.10
N LYS A 153 2.58 10.17 14.82
CA LYS A 153 1.50 9.56 14.01
C LYS A 153 1.97 8.21 13.50
N ILE A 154 1.23 7.16 13.82
CA ILE A 154 1.56 5.78 13.42
C ILE A 154 0.64 5.36 12.28
N ARG A 155 1.22 4.69 11.28
CA ARG A 155 0.52 4.07 10.16
C ARG A 155 1.05 2.65 9.96
N ASP A 156 0.17 1.66 10.04
CA ASP A 156 0.51 0.27 9.74
C ASP A 156 -0.07 -0.08 8.37
N HIS A 157 0.80 -0.44 7.44
CA HIS A 157 0.49 -0.77 6.07
C HIS A 157 0.74 -2.26 5.84
N GLN A 158 -0.31 -3.00 5.51
CA GLN A 158 -0.22 -4.42 5.18
C GLN A 158 -0.77 -4.65 3.79
N HIS A 159 -0.07 -5.44 2.99
CA HIS A 159 -0.60 -5.87 1.71
C HIS A 159 -0.28 -7.32 1.39
N LEU A 160 -1.16 -7.92 0.60
CA LEU A 160 -1.00 -9.25 0.02
C LEU A 160 -1.00 -9.10 -1.50
N SER A 161 0.13 -9.42 -2.14
CA SER A 161 0.35 -9.23 -3.57
C SER A 161 0.40 -10.57 -4.29
N TYR A 162 -0.27 -10.69 -5.43
CA TYR A 162 -0.27 -11.92 -6.23
C TYR A 162 -0.62 -11.61 -7.69
N ASP A 163 -0.33 -12.55 -8.58
CA ASP A 163 -0.80 -12.47 -9.96
C ASP A 163 -2.19 -13.09 -10.10
N LEU A 164 -3.14 -12.33 -10.64
CA LEU A 164 -4.51 -12.79 -10.87
C LEU A 164 -4.55 -14.00 -11.82
N LEU A 165 -3.59 -14.09 -12.75
CA LEU A 165 -3.55 -15.12 -13.79
C LEU A 165 -2.69 -16.34 -13.42
N ALA A 166 -2.17 -16.42 -12.20
CA ALA A 166 -1.24 -17.48 -11.77
C ALA A 166 -1.72 -18.90 -12.11
N LYS A 167 -3.02 -19.20 -11.89
CA LYS A 167 -3.60 -20.51 -12.23
C LYS A 167 -3.52 -20.85 -13.73
N GLN A 168 -3.67 -19.86 -14.60
CA GLN A 168 -3.56 -20.03 -16.05
C GLN A 168 -2.10 -20.26 -16.48
N LYS A 169 -1.14 -19.81 -15.67
CA LYS A 169 0.31 -20.02 -15.86
C LYS A 169 0.83 -21.35 -15.33
N GLY A 170 -0.01 -22.14 -14.66
CA GLY A 170 0.37 -23.44 -14.09
C GLY A 170 0.45 -23.46 -12.56
N ASP A 171 0.39 -22.32 -11.89
CA ASP A 171 0.38 -22.23 -10.42
C ASP A 171 -1.02 -22.57 -9.88
N ARG A 172 -1.28 -23.87 -9.68
CA ARG A 172 -2.60 -24.37 -9.27
C ARG A 172 -2.79 -24.42 -7.76
N GLU A 173 -1.71 -24.32 -6.99
CA GLU A 173 -1.78 -24.31 -5.53
C GLU A 173 -2.38 -23.01 -5.01
N SER A 174 -3.29 -23.12 -4.04
CA SER A 174 -3.96 -21.97 -3.44
C SER A 174 -4.17 -22.15 -1.94
N TYR A 175 -4.23 -21.03 -1.23
CA TYR A 175 -4.49 -20.98 0.20
C TYR A 175 -5.74 -20.14 0.49
N GLY A 176 -6.55 -20.59 1.45
CA GLY A 176 -7.80 -19.93 1.82
C GLY A 176 -7.60 -18.84 2.87
N PHE A 177 -7.84 -17.59 2.51
CA PHE A 177 -7.75 -16.43 3.39
C PHE A 177 -9.13 -15.91 3.81
N LYS A 178 -9.30 -15.62 5.11
CA LYS A 178 -10.49 -14.90 5.62
C LYS A 178 -10.38 -13.38 5.52
N LEU A 179 -9.16 -12.86 5.34
CA LEU A 179 -8.86 -11.43 5.24
C LEU A 179 -9.54 -10.59 6.33
N ARG A 180 -9.39 -10.97 7.60
CA ARG A 180 -9.93 -10.21 8.76
C ARG A 180 -9.41 -8.76 8.78
N ALA A 181 -10.09 -7.82 9.45
CA ALA A 181 -9.54 -6.48 9.70
C ALA A 181 -8.28 -6.54 10.60
N ILE A 182 -7.39 -5.54 10.50
CA ILE A 182 -6.15 -5.47 11.30
C ILE A 182 -6.48 -5.49 12.80
N ALA A 183 -7.39 -4.62 13.25
CA ALA A 183 -7.77 -4.54 14.66
C ALA A 183 -8.27 -5.87 15.23
N GLY A 184 -9.16 -6.55 14.51
CA GLY A 184 -9.64 -7.88 14.89
C GLY A 184 -8.51 -8.91 14.97
N ARG A 185 -7.53 -8.89 14.05
CA ARG A 185 -6.36 -9.77 14.13
C ARG A 185 -5.51 -9.47 15.36
N TYR A 186 -5.26 -8.20 15.66
CA TYR A 186 -4.37 -7.80 16.75
C TYR A 186 -4.98 -8.10 18.11
N ALA A 187 -6.29 -7.86 18.26
CA ALA A 187 -7.03 -8.21 19.48
C ALA A 187 -6.92 -9.71 19.81
N THR A 188 -7.00 -10.60 18.81
CA THR A 188 -6.82 -12.06 19.04
C THR A 188 -5.41 -12.44 19.50
N ARG A 189 -4.43 -11.56 19.29
CA ARG A 189 -3.04 -11.68 19.76
C ARG A 189 -2.78 -10.83 21.01
N LYS A 190 -3.83 -10.36 21.69
CA LYS A 190 -3.77 -9.52 22.90
C LYS A 190 -3.07 -8.17 22.70
N LEU A 191 -2.99 -7.69 21.45
CA LEU A 191 -2.54 -6.35 21.15
C LEU A 191 -3.77 -5.44 20.95
N SER A 192 -3.99 -4.53 21.89
CA SER A 192 -5.05 -3.52 21.77
C SER A 192 -4.55 -2.33 20.96
N LEU A 193 -5.32 -1.91 19.97
CA LEU A 193 -5.08 -0.67 19.25
C LEU A 193 -5.90 0.46 19.88
N PRO A 194 -5.38 1.70 19.91
CA PRO A 194 -6.18 2.86 20.27
C PRO A 194 -7.25 3.14 19.21
N GLU A 195 -8.04 4.21 19.41
CA GLU A 195 -8.93 4.69 18.36
C GLU A 195 -8.14 5.00 17.09
N HIS A 196 -8.57 4.42 15.96
CA HIS A 196 -7.83 4.47 14.71
C HIS A 196 -8.76 4.58 13.51
N SER A 197 -8.25 5.21 12.45
CA SER A 197 -8.82 5.11 11.12
C SER A 197 -8.37 3.81 10.45
N ALA A 198 -9.24 3.20 9.65
CA ALA A 198 -8.91 2.03 8.85
C ALA A 198 -9.35 2.24 7.40
N LEU A 199 -8.59 1.67 6.47
CA LEU A 199 -8.89 1.68 5.05
C LEU A 199 -8.47 0.34 4.43
N THR A 200 -9.36 -0.27 3.66
CA THR A 200 -9.11 -1.51 2.93
C THR A 200 -9.42 -1.28 1.46
N TYR A 201 -8.51 -1.67 0.57
CA TYR A 201 -8.70 -1.50 -0.86
C TYR A 201 -7.86 -2.52 -1.65
N VAL A 202 -8.20 -2.67 -2.92
CA VAL A 202 -7.47 -3.47 -3.89
C VAL A 202 -6.82 -2.56 -4.90
N HIS A 203 -5.57 -2.83 -5.23
CA HIS A 203 -4.84 -2.18 -6.31
C HIS A 203 -4.45 -3.22 -7.36
N LEU A 204 -4.98 -3.07 -8.56
CA LEU A 204 -4.53 -3.81 -9.74
C LEU A 204 -3.59 -2.91 -10.55
N THR A 205 -2.44 -3.47 -10.93
CA THR A 205 -1.57 -2.89 -11.96
C THR A 205 -1.78 -3.68 -13.26
N LEU A 206 -2.27 -3.00 -14.30
CA LEU A 206 -2.42 -3.54 -15.65
C LEU A 206 -1.32 -2.95 -16.54
N PRO A 207 -0.24 -3.70 -16.84
CA PRO A 207 0.74 -3.27 -17.83
C PRO A 207 0.09 -3.12 -19.21
N LEU A 208 0.28 -1.98 -19.86
CA LEU A 208 -0.20 -1.74 -21.22
C LEU A 208 0.78 -2.38 -22.22
N SER A 209 0.58 -3.67 -22.49
CA SER A 209 1.40 -4.40 -23.44
C SER A 209 1.26 -3.86 -24.86
N ARG A 210 2.24 -4.16 -25.71
CA ARG A 210 2.19 -3.80 -27.13
C ARG A 210 0.91 -4.30 -27.81
N ALA A 211 0.49 -5.54 -27.52
CA ALA A 211 -0.70 -6.13 -28.12
C ALA A 211 -1.97 -5.37 -27.72
N LEU A 212 -2.09 -5.01 -26.43
CA LEU A 212 -3.24 -4.25 -25.93
C LEU A 212 -3.29 -2.84 -26.54
N LYS A 213 -2.13 -2.18 -26.67
CA LYS A 213 -2.01 -0.87 -27.31
C LYS A 213 -2.46 -0.92 -28.79
N GLN A 214 -1.94 -1.89 -29.55
CA GLN A 214 -2.24 -2.05 -30.98
C GLN A 214 -3.70 -2.46 -31.26
N GLN A 215 -4.42 -3.00 -30.28
CA GLN A 215 -5.83 -3.36 -30.44
C GLN A 215 -6.75 -2.13 -30.51
N TYR A 216 -6.39 -1.04 -29.82
CA TYR A 216 -7.26 0.12 -29.65
C TYR A 216 -6.70 1.42 -30.21
N VAL A 217 -5.40 1.47 -30.51
CA VAL A 217 -4.72 2.66 -31.02
C VAL A 217 -4.28 2.38 -32.46
N ALA A 218 -4.70 3.25 -33.38
CA ALA A 218 -4.24 3.18 -34.77
C ALA A 218 -2.73 3.42 -34.85
N ASN A 219 -2.08 2.82 -35.86
CA ASN A 219 -0.65 3.06 -36.11
C ASN A 219 -0.40 4.56 -36.29
N ASP A 220 0.67 5.06 -35.67
CA ASP A 220 1.11 6.47 -35.71
C ASP A 220 0.16 7.50 -35.06
N SER A 221 -0.89 7.07 -34.34
CA SER A 221 -1.72 7.97 -33.54
C SER A 221 -1.01 8.42 -32.26
N LEU A 222 -1.10 9.72 -31.96
CA LEU A 222 -0.74 10.30 -30.66
C LEU A 222 -1.97 10.48 -29.74
N ASP A 223 -3.16 10.13 -30.23
CA ASP A 223 -4.38 10.06 -29.42
C ASP A 223 -4.61 8.62 -28.95
N TYR A 224 -4.48 8.44 -27.64
CA TYR A 224 -4.67 7.21 -26.89
C TYR A 224 -6.02 7.19 -26.16
N SER A 225 -6.86 8.22 -26.31
CA SER A 225 -8.21 8.25 -25.73
C SER A 225 -9.04 7.00 -26.05
N PRO A 226 -9.02 6.43 -27.28
CA PRO A 226 -9.76 5.20 -27.58
C PRO A 226 -9.36 4.01 -26.70
N LEU A 227 -8.06 3.87 -26.39
CA LEU A 227 -7.57 2.83 -25.49
C LEU A 227 -8.17 3.02 -24.09
N TYR A 228 -8.03 4.22 -23.51
CA TYR A 228 -8.51 4.47 -22.15
C TYR A 228 -10.02 4.38 -22.02
N GLN A 229 -10.77 4.87 -23.01
CA GLN A 229 -12.24 4.74 -23.05
C GLN A 229 -12.68 3.28 -23.09
N GLN A 230 -12.00 2.42 -23.87
CA GLN A 230 -12.31 0.99 -23.91
C GLN A 230 -11.97 0.29 -22.59
N LEU A 231 -10.83 0.61 -21.96
CA LEU A 231 -10.49 0.11 -20.64
C LEU A 231 -11.54 0.51 -19.60
N GLU A 232 -11.95 1.77 -19.59
CA GLU A 232 -12.97 2.29 -18.68
C GLU A 232 -14.32 1.59 -18.90
N GLN A 233 -14.77 1.44 -20.14
CA GLN A 233 -16.02 0.78 -20.50
C GLN A 233 -16.04 -0.68 -20.08
N HIS A 234 -14.98 -1.44 -20.40
CA HIS A 234 -14.86 -2.84 -20.02
C HIS A 234 -14.76 -3.01 -18.50
N LEU A 235 -14.08 -2.09 -17.80
CA LEU A 235 -14.02 -2.10 -16.35
C LEU A 235 -15.40 -1.86 -15.74
N LYS A 236 -16.09 -0.77 -16.12
CA LYS A 236 -17.45 -0.44 -15.65
C LYS A 236 -18.42 -1.62 -15.79
N ALA A 237 -18.44 -2.25 -16.97
CA ALA A 237 -19.28 -3.40 -17.24
C ALA A 237 -18.92 -4.63 -16.37
N SER A 238 -17.66 -4.78 -15.97
CA SER A 238 -17.20 -5.92 -15.16
C SER A 238 -17.43 -5.73 -13.67
N ILE A 239 -17.36 -4.49 -13.18
CA ILE A 239 -17.56 -4.16 -11.76
C ILE A 239 -19.03 -3.98 -11.38
N GLN A 240 -19.87 -3.44 -12.28
CA GLN A 240 -21.31 -3.27 -12.06
C GLN A 240 -22.00 -4.61 -11.82
N ALA A 241 -21.58 -5.65 -12.55
CA ALA A 241 -22.09 -7.01 -12.38
C ALA A 241 -21.76 -7.66 -11.04
N LYS A 242 -20.99 -6.98 -10.17
CA LYS A 242 -20.48 -7.47 -8.88
C LYS A 242 -20.77 -6.54 -7.71
N ASP A 243 -21.56 -5.49 -7.92
CA ASP A 243 -21.90 -4.46 -6.92
C ASP A 243 -20.67 -3.74 -6.32
N LEU A 244 -19.61 -3.59 -7.10
CA LEU A 244 -18.39 -2.90 -6.66
C LEU A 244 -18.54 -1.39 -6.93
N ASN A 245 -18.81 -0.65 -5.86
CA ASN A 245 -19.32 0.73 -5.95
C ASN A 245 -18.26 1.83 -5.81
N ARG A 246 -17.02 1.51 -5.42
CA ARG A 246 -15.95 2.51 -5.19
C ARG A 246 -14.73 2.15 -6.00
N VAL A 247 -14.66 2.68 -7.21
CA VAL A 247 -13.62 2.31 -8.18
C VAL A 247 -12.93 3.54 -8.74
N ALA A 248 -11.62 3.46 -8.92
CA ALA A 248 -10.86 4.41 -9.72
C ALA A 248 -10.09 3.68 -10.83
N ILE A 249 -10.00 4.30 -12.00
CA ILE A 249 -9.09 3.91 -13.09
C ILE A 249 -8.18 5.10 -13.40
N ILE A 250 -6.87 4.88 -13.28
CA ILE A 250 -5.84 5.92 -13.39
C ILE A 250 -4.87 5.55 -14.51
N GLY A 251 -4.85 6.38 -15.56
CA GLY A 251 -4.04 6.24 -16.77
C GLY A 251 -3.31 7.54 -17.11
N ASN A 252 -2.86 8.29 -16.10
CA ASN A 252 -2.18 9.58 -16.24
C ASN A 252 -0.68 9.54 -15.89
N GLY A 253 -0.14 8.35 -15.59
CA GLY A 253 1.28 8.13 -15.29
C GLY A 253 1.67 8.38 -13.83
N LEU A 254 0.73 8.83 -12.99
CA LEU A 254 0.97 9.11 -11.58
C LEU A 254 0.72 7.88 -10.70
N THR A 255 1.45 7.79 -9.59
CA THR A 255 1.25 6.72 -8.62
C THR A 255 0.01 7.03 -7.77
N PRO A 256 -1.02 6.17 -7.76
CA PRO A 256 -2.22 6.46 -7.00
C PRO A 256 -2.01 6.17 -5.51
N LEU A 257 -2.52 7.06 -4.67
CA LEU A 257 -2.43 6.98 -3.22
C LEU A 257 -3.82 7.11 -2.62
N VAL A 258 -4.32 6.02 -2.01
CA VAL A 258 -5.66 6.03 -1.41
C VAL A 258 -5.60 6.61 0.00
N ARG A 259 -6.49 7.56 0.28
CA ARG A 259 -6.73 8.12 1.61
C ARG A 259 -8.20 8.10 1.96
N ASN A 260 -8.47 8.17 3.26
CA ASN A 260 -9.82 8.35 3.75
C ASN A 260 -10.17 9.85 3.63
N SER A 261 -11.16 10.16 2.79
CA SER A 261 -11.52 11.55 2.44
C SER A 261 -12.09 12.36 3.61
N LYS A 262 -12.48 11.70 4.71
CA LYS A 262 -12.87 12.38 5.96
C LYS A 262 -11.68 13.08 6.62
N PHE A 263 -10.47 12.55 6.45
CA PHE A 263 -9.27 13.02 7.15
C PHE A 263 -8.27 13.73 6.24
N ASP A 264 -8.25 13.37 4.95
CA ASP A 264 -7.30 13.91 3.98
C ASP A 264 -8.05 14.42 2.73
N LYS A 265 -7.67 15.60 2.22
CA LYS A 265 -8.23 16.14 0.98
C LYS A 265 -7.55 15.48 -0.23
N PRO A 266 -8.28 15.17 -1.32
CA PRO A 266 -7.66 14.81 -2.59
C PRO A 266 -6.71 15.93 -3.06
N GLU A 267 -5.56 15.54 -3.59
CA GLU A 267 -4.48 16.41 -4.05
C GLU A 267 -3.67 15.66 -5.12
N THR A 268 -3.26 16.35 -6.17
CA THR A 268 -2.40 15.78 -7.20
C THR A 268 -1.06 16.49 -7.14
N THR A 269 0.02 15.72 -7.15
CA THR A 269 1.39 16.20 -7.26
C THR A 269 2.00 15.72 -8.57
N PRO A 270 3.18 16.23 -8.98
CA PRO A 270 3.90 15.72 -10.15
C PRO A 270 4.15 14.21 -10.18
N GLU A 271 4.15 13.50 -9.04
CA GLU A 271 4.39 12.05 -8.99
C GLU A 271 3.20 11.23 -8.45
N LEU A 272 2.25 11.87 -7.75
CA LEU A 272 1.20 11.19 -6.99
C LEU A 272 -0.20 11.67 -7.35
N GLN A 273 -1.13 10.73 -7.45
CA GLN A 273 -2.57 10.98 -7.54
C GLN A 273 -3.23 10.61 -6.21
N LEU A 274 -3.53 11.57 -5.34
CA LEU A 274 -4.22 11.29 -4.08
C LEU A 274 -5.71 11.14 -4.30
N LEU A 275 -6.23 9.95 -4.01
CA LEU A 275 -7.64 9.61 -4.19
C LEU A 275 -8.31 9.50 -2.83
N GLY A 276 -9.31 10.34 -2.61
CA GLY A 276 -10.12 10.32 -1.40
C GLY A 276 -11.36 9.45 -1.58
N PHE A 277 -11.49 8.42 -0.75
CA PHE A 277 -12.72 7.62 -0.65
C PHE A 277 -13.25 7.68 0.77
N ASP A 278 -14.58 7.71 0.92
CA ASP A 278 -15.25 7.58 2.21
C ASP A 278 -15.87 6.18 2.32
N PRO A 279 -15.30 5.29 3.16
CA PRO A 279 -15.86 3.95 3.37
C PRO A 279 -17.29 3.93 3.93
N ALA A 280 -17.74 5.02 4.56
CA ALA A 280 -19.09 5.14 5.11
C ALA A 280 -20.12 5.64 4.08
N ASN A 281 -19.68 6.22 2.97
CA ASN A 281 -20.58 6.75 1.95
C ASN A 281 -20.99 5.63 0.98
N ASN A 282 -22.27 5.26 0.99
CA ASN A 282 -22.80 4.19 0.13
C ASN A 282 -23.06 4.61 -1.33
N ALA A 283 -22.91 5.88 -1.68
CA ALA A 283 -23.06 6.32 -3.06
C ALA A 283 -22.03 5.65 -3.98
N GLN A 284 -22.44 5.37 -5.22
CA GLN A 284 -21.53 4.89 -6.25
C GLN A 284 -20.51 5.99 -6.58
N GLN A 285 -19.23 5.62 -6.53
CA GLN A 285 -18.09 6.47 -6.82
C GLN A 285 -17.25 5.78 -7.89
N PHE A 286 -17.22 6.38 -9.09
CA PHE A 286 -16.35 5.95 -10.17
C PHE A 286 -15.49 7.13 -10.60
N ILE A 287 -14.19 7.03 -10.33
CA ILE A 287 -13.21 8.05 -10.71
C ILE A 287 -12.48 7.56 -11.96
N SER A 288 -12.47 8.38 -13.00
CA SER A 288 -11.66 8.12 -14.20
C SER A 288 -10.72 9.29 -14.40
N ASP A 289 -9.42 9.01 -14.43
CA ASP A 289 -8.38 10.02 -14.66
C ASP A 289 -7.31 9.42 -15.57
N TRP A 290 -7.38 9.76 -16.84
CA TRP A 290 -6.44 9.34 -17.87
C TRP A 290 -6.18 10.50 -18.82
N GLN A 291 -5.03 10.46 -19.49
CA GLN A 291 -4.58 11.52 -20.38
C GLN A 291 -4.45 10.96 -21.80
N GLY A 292 -5.32 11.41 -22.71
CA GLY A 292 -5.40 10.90 -24.08
C GLY A 292 -4.13 11.13 -24.90
N ASP A 293 -3.32 12.12 -24.54
CA ASP A 293 -2.05 12.48 -25.17
C ASP A 293 -0.82 11.82 -24.50
N ASN A 294 -1.03 11.03 -23.44
CA ASN A 294 0.03 10.39 -22.67
C ASN A 294 -0.16 8.87 -22.65
N LEU A 295 0.74 8.15 -23.32
CA LEU A 295 0.74 6.68 -23.30
C LEU A 295 1.57 6.15 -22.12
N VAL A 296 0.88 5.70 -21.08
CA VAL A 296 1.54 5.19 -19.87
C VAL A 296 2.05 3.76 -20.04
N GLU A 297 2.95 3.34 -19.15
CA GLU A 297 3.41 1.95 -19.10
C GLU A 297 2.36 1.00 -18.50
N ALA A 298 1.59 1.50 -17.53
CA ALA A 298 0.56 0.73 -16.85
C ALA A 298 -0.62 1.61 -16.44
N VAL A 299 -1.81 1.02 -16.47
CA VAL A 299 -3.02 1.60 -15.87
C VAL A 299 -3.19 1.02 -14.47
N HIS A 300 -3.59 1.87 -13.54
CA HIS A 300 -3.87 1.48 -12.16
C HIS A 300 -5.38 1.46 -11.92
N ILE A 301 -5.87 0.36 -11.37
CA ILE A 301 -7.27 0.23 -10.96
C ILE A 301 -7.31 0.06 -9.45
N LEU A 302 -8.13 0.88 -8.79
CA LEU A 302 -8.35 0.82 -7.36
C LEU A 302 -9.80 0.47 -7.08
N ILE A 303 -10.03 -0.45 -6.16
CA ILE A 303 -11.37 -0.83 -5.69
C ILE A 303 -11.37 -0.76 -4.16
N VAL A 304 -12.13 0.17 -3.59
CA VAL A 304 -12.10 0.47 -2.15
C VAL A 304 -13.27 -0.22 -1.45
N ALA A 305 -12.99 -0.89 -0.34
CA ALA A 305 -14.03 -1.53 0.47
C ALA A 305 -14.80 -0.48 1.29
N GLY A 306 -16.14 -0.58 1.26
CA GLY A 306 -17.02 0.11 2.18
C GLY A 306 -17.11 -0.57 3.55
N ASN A 307 -17.89 0.02 4.46
CA ASN A 307 -18.18 -0.58 5.76
C ASN A 307 -19.00 -1.89 5.63
N ASP A 308 -19.87 -1.95 4.62
CA ASP A 308 -20.72 -3.10 4.27
C ASP A 308 -19.95 -4.28 3.66
N ASP A 309 -18.77 -4.02 3.09
CA ASP A 309 -17.85 -5.03 2.57
C ASP A 309 -17.14 -5.83 3.68
N MET A 310 -17.13 -5.30 4.91
CA MET A 310 -16.56 -5.98 6.08
C MET A 310 -17.62 -6.83 6.77
N THR A 311 -17.57 -8.15 6.55
CA THR A 311 -18.39 -9.11 7.32
C THR A 311 -17.75 -9.44 8.66
N GLU A 312 -18.47 -10.10 9.56
CA GLU A 312 -17.93 -10.64 10.82
C GLU A 312 -16.67 -11.50 10.61
N THR A 313 -16.58 -12.17 9.46
CA THR A 313 -15.45 -13.05 9.12
C THR A 313 -14.27 -12.34 8.46
N GLY A 314 -14.46 -11.10 7.99
CA GLY A 314 -13.48 -10.31 7.23
C GLY A 314 -13.94 -9.95 5.82
N TYR A 315 -12.97 -9.63 4.96
CA TYR A 315 -13.16 -9.14 3.59
C TYR A 315 -13.19 -10.25 2.51
N GLY A 316 -13.43 -11.51 2.89
CA GLY A 316 -13.44 -12.64 1.95
C GLY A 316 -14.48 -12.48 0.84
N ARG A 317 -15.71 -12.08 1.19
CA ARG A 317 -16.79 -11.83 0.21
C ARG A 317 -16.41 -10.73 -0.77
N PHE A 318 -15.97 -9.58 -0.25
CA PHE A 318 -15.48 -8.46 -1.04
C PHE A 318 -14.39 -8.87 -2.03
N MET A 319 -13.36 -9.60 -1.57
CA MET A 319 -12.30 -10.05 -2.48
C MET A 319 -12.78 -11.04 -3.53
N ASN A 320 -13.70 -11.94 -3.20
CA ASN A 320 -14.29 -12.83 -4.21
C ASN A 320 -15.02 -12.04 -5.30
N GLN A 321 -15.76 -10.97 -4.94
CA GLN A 321 -16.40 -10.08 -5.91
C GLN A 321 -15.38 -9.33 -6.75
N VAL A 322 -14.32 -8.80 -6.13
CA VAL A 322 -13.22 -8.13 -6.83
C VAL A 322 -12.53 -9.06 -7.81
N GLU A 323 -12.10 -10.26 -7.39
CA GLU A 323 -11.44 -11.22 -8.29
C GLU A 323 -12.34 -11.61 -9.46
N ALA A 324 -13.63 -11.86 -9.21
CA ALA A 324 -14.58 -12.16 -10.28
C ALA A 324 -14.72 -11.00 -11.28
N GLY A 325 -14.78 -9.76 -10.79
CA GLY A 325 -14.84 -8.56 -11.64
C GLY A 325 -13.56 -8.37 -12.45
N LEU A 326 -12.39 -8.49 -11.82
CA LEU A 326 -11.10 -8.33 -12.48
C LEU A 326 -10.80 -9.46 -13.49
N ARG A 327 -11.26 -10.69 -13.23
CA ARG A 327 -11.16 -11.80 -14.21
C ARG A 327 -12.03 -11.53 -15.43
N SER A 328 -13.28 -11.12 -15.23
CA SER A 328 -14.16 -10.73 -16.35
C SER A 328 -13.59 -9.55 -17.15
N PHE A 329 -12.95 -8.60 -16.48
CA PHE A 329 -12.25 -7.50 -17.14
C PHE A 329 -11.06 -8.01 -17.97
N ALA A 330 -10.21 -8.87 -17.41
CA ALA A 330 -9.07 -9.45 -18.13
C ALA A 330 -9.49 -10.28 -19.34
N GLU A 331 -10.60 -11.04 -19.24
CA GLU A 331 -11.19 -11.80 -20.34
C GLU A 331 -11.67 -10.90 -21.48
N LYS A 332 -12.37 -9.79 -21.17
CA LYS A 332 -12.81 -8.80 -22.17
C LYS A 332 -11.65 -8.12 -22.88
N LEU A 333 -10.53 -7.93 -22.19
CA LEU A 333 -9.31 -7.39 -22.77
C LEU A 333 -8.45 -8.41 -23.52
N HIS A 334 -8.85 -9.70 -23.53
CA HIS A 334 -8.07 -10.78 -24.11
C HIS A 334 -6.61 -10.81 -23.59
N VAL A 335 -6.42 -10.57 -22.29
CA VAL A 335 -5.09 -10.60 -21.67
C VAL A 335 -4.46 -11.97 -21.84
N ASN A 336 -3.28 -12.03 -22.45
CA ASN A 336 -2.54 -13.28 -22.61
C ASN A 336 -1.81 -13.62 -21.30
N PRO A 337 -2.20 -14.71 -20.60
CA PRO A 337 -1.58 -15.09 -19.34
C PRO A 337 -0.13 -15.51 -19.50
N GLU A 338 0.34 -16.00 -20.65
CA GLU A 338 1.74 -16.39 -20.81
C GLU A 338 2.70 -15.19 -20.98
N LYS A 339 2.15 -14.01 -21.28
CA LYS A 339 2.95 -12.82 -21.65
C LYS A 339 2.75 -11.63 -20.73
N GLN A 340 1.82 -11.71 -19.77
CA GLN A 340 1.46 -10.59 -18.91
C GLN A 340 1.16 -11.05 -17.49
N ASP A 341 1.64 -10.26 -16.53
CA ASP A 341 1.23 -10.34 -15.14
C ASP A 341 0.13 -9.32 -14.86
N LEU A 342 -0.92 -9.75 -14.15
CA LEU A 342 -1.94 -8.86 -13.60
C LEU A 342 -1.78 -8.82 -12.10
N THR A 343 -0.92 -7.92 -11.63
CA THR A 343 -0.56 -7.85 -10.21
C THR A 343 -1.69 -7.22 -9.42
N VAL A 344 -2.32 -8.03 -8.56
CA VAL A 344 -3.34 -7.60 -7.59
C VAL A 344 -2.70 -7.48 -6.23
N ARG A 345 -3.00 -6.37 -5.53
CA ARG A 345 -2.58 -6.14 -4.15
C ARG A 345 -3.80 -5.83 -3.30
N PHE A 346 -4.04 -6.65 -2.29
CA PHE A 346 -5.04 -6.37 -1.25
C PHE A 346 -4.37 -5.59 -0.13
N HIS A 347 -4.72 -4.32 0.02
CA HIS A 347 -4.17 -3.41 1.02
C HIS A 347 -5.11 -3.29 2.23
N GLN A 348 -4.52 -3.28 3.41
CA GLN A 348 -5.15 -2.86 4.66
C GLN A 348 -4.22 -1.85 5.33
N HIS A 349 -4.79 -0.73 5.75
CA HIS A 349 -4.06 0.33 6.42
C HIS A 349 -4.83 0.76 7.66
N ILE A 350 -4.12 0.98 8.76
CA ILE A 350 -4.63 1.69 9.93
C ILE A 350 -3.75 2.89 10.24
N SER A 351 -4.35 3.97 10.75
CA SER A 351 -3.61 5.14 11.25
C SER A 351 -4.23 5.71 12.50
N TYR A 352 -3.37 6.07 13.46
CA TYR A 352 -3.73 6.65 14.75
C TYR A 352 -2.57 7.49 15.31
N ASN A 353 -2.82 8.22 16.38
CA ASN A 353 -1.77 8.92 17.13
C ASN A 353 -1.29 8.01 18.25
N GLY A 354 0.01 7.74 18.27
CA GLY A 354 0.70 6.97 19.30
C GLY A 354 0.97 7.76 20.56
#